data_AF-A0A3D0XH60-F1
#
_entry.id   AF-A0A3D0XH60-F1
#
_cell.length_a   1.000
_cell.length_b   1.000
_cell.length_c   1.000
_cell.angle_alpha   90.00
_cell.angle_beta   90.00
_cell.angle_gamma   90.00
#
_symmetry.space_group_name_H-M   'P 1'
#
loop_
_entity.id
_entity.type
_entity.pdbx_description
1 polymer ?
#
loop_
_entity_poly.entity_id
_entity_poly.type
_entity_poly.pdbx_seq_one_letter_code
_entity_poly.pdbx_strand_id
1 'polypeptide(L)'
;GGGWVRFQFFPPVEGDNVAAILTMPEGTSSQETLRAVHALESSAQRVRAEADVSSSSKGPSPTSVFRHTLSSIGQQPFFKTQQEGAGKFVPDVSNAHLGEVHVELVPSEERVGASSYQLASAWRDATQPIPGVESLKFTASIFSAGEPINLQITGRDFALLEQAGNELQKILARYPGVKDISDTLKAGKSEIQLEIKPRAEVLGLSQAELGRQVRQAFYGEEVQRIQRGRDDMRVMVRFPKIDRSRISTLESMMIRTSDGREVPLEEVATLQWGTGFSSIERVDRRRAINILADVDVTQANTTEIIRALDEEDLPSLLAKYPGLTFSWQGERREQQETIAGIASGYPLALIIIYALLAVPFRSYTQPLIVMSAIPFGLIGAVFGHILMGMDLTILSMFGIVALSGVVVNDNLVLVVYINRMREEGMRLGEAVLKAGVARFRPILLTSLTTFVGLMPLILEKSVQAQFLIPMAISLAFGVMFATVISLILVPIGYLLLEDIKSLFISAKAANG
;
A
#
# COMPACT_ATOMS: atom_id res chain seq x y z
N GLY A 1 -14.02 -8.91 -19.01
CA GLY A 1 -15.18 -9.14 -18.14
C GLY A 1 -16.20 -8.05 -18.41
N GLY A 2 -17.50 -8.37 -18.42
CA GLY A 2 -18.54 -7.35 -18.65
C GLY A 2 -18.38 -6.22 -17.64
N GLY A 3 -18.07 -5.01 -18.10
CA GLY A 3 -17.63 -3.86 -17.30
C GLY A 3 -18.71 -3.21 -16.42
N TRP A 4 -19.48 -4.01 -15.68
CA TRP A 4 -20.54 -3.54 -14.79
C TRP A 4 -20.05 -3.34 -13.34
N VAL A 5 -18.97 -4.03 -12.93
CA VAL A 5 -18.33 -3.88 -11.62
C VAL A 5 -16.82 -3.90 -11.81
N ARG A 6 -16.11 -2.87 -11.33
CA ARG A 6 -14.65 -2.83 -11.42
C ARG A 6 -14.06 -3.57 -10.22
N PHE A 7 -12.84 -4.09 -10.40
CA PHE A 7 -12.05 -4.63 -9.31
C PHE A 7 -10.97 -3.60 -8.95
N GLN A 8 -10.93 -3.20 -7.69
CA GLN A 8 -9.87 -2.37 -7.13
C GLN A 8 -9.20 -3.13 -5.99
N PHE A 9 -7.88 -3.04 -5.81
CA PHE A 9 -7.25 -3.86 -4.77
C PHE A 9 -7.67 -3.40 -3.37
N PHE A 10 -7.51 -2.11 -3.08
CA PHE A 10 -8.06 -1.45 -1.91
C PHE A 10 -9.09 -0.38 -2.31
N PRO A 11 -10.17 -0.19 -1.54
CA PRO A 11 -11.11 0.89 -1.79
C PRO A 11 -10.44 2.25 -1.57
N PRO A 12 -10.75 3.28 -2.39
CA PRO A 12 -10.29 4.64 -2.15
C PRO A 12 -11.05 5.18 -0.95
N VAL A 13 -10.45 5.09 0.24
CA VAL A 13 -11.05 5.64 1.45
C VAL A 13 -10.66 7.10 1.56
N GLU A 14 -11.65 7.98 1.50
CA GLU A 14 -11.46 9.41 1.60
C GLU A 14 -10.95 9.77 3.00
N GLY A 15 -9.66 10.04 3.12
CA GLY A 15 -9.06 10.36 4.41
C GLY A 15 -9.45 11.75 4.91
N ASP A 16 -9.45 11.96 6.22
CA ASP A 16 -9.57 13.30 6.81
C ASP A 16 -8.25 14.08 6.79
N ASN A 17 -7.26 13.57 6.07
CA ASN A 17 -5.91 14.09 6.05
C ASN A 17 -5.43 14.19 4.61
N VAL A 18 -4.82 15.31 4.27
CA VAL A 18 -4.11 15.51 3.00
C VAL A 18 -2.69 15.94 3.33
N ALA A 19 -1.70 15.33 2.69
CA ALA A 19 -0.30 15.66 2.90
C ALA A 19 0.44 15.88 1.59
N ALA A 20 1.32 16.89 1.58
CA ALA A 20 2.34 17.10 0.57
C ALA A 20 3.70 16.66 1.16
N ILE A 21 4.25 15.59 0.60
CA ILE A 21 5.49 14.96 1.05
C ILE A 21 6.61 15.41 0.11
N LEU A 22 7.56 16.17 0.64
CA LEU A 22 8.64 16.80 -0.11
C LEU A 22 9.99 16.16 0.21
N THR A 23 10.69 15.74 -0.83
CA THR A 23 12.10 15.32 -0.76
C THR A 23 12.92 16.22 -1.67
N MET A 24 13.84 16.98 -1.07
CA MET A 24 14.88 17.73 -1.77
C MET A 24 16.12 16.83 -1.96
N PRO A 25 17.01 17.14 -2.91
CA PRO A 25 18.28 16.45 -3.10
C PRO A 25 19.08 16.37 -1.81
N GLU A 26 19.76 15.25 -1.61
CA GLU A 26 20.52 15.05 -0.39
C GLU A 26 21.66 16.08 -0.27
N GLY A 27 21.77 16.73 0.89
CA GLY A 27 22.71 17.84 1.11
C GLY A 27 22.09 19.23 1.01
N THR A 28 20.82 19.31 0.58
CA THR A 28 20.03 20.55 0.67
C THR A 28 19.97 21.02 2.13
N SER A 29 20.24 22.32 2.34
CA SER A 29 20.20 22.92 3.66
C SER A 29 18.76 23.02 4.19
N SER A 30 18.58 22.98 5.51
CA SER A 30 17.25 23.12 6.10
C SER A 30 16.57 24.45 5.76
N GLN A 31 17.34 25.50 5.46
CA GLN A 31 16.80 26.80 5.03
C GLN A 31 16.23 26.74 3.62
N GLU A 32 16.85 26.01 2.70
CA GLU A 32 16.31 25.84 1.34
C GLU A 32 15.06 24.96 1.37
N THR A 33 15.09 23.86 2.13
CA THR A 33 13.91 23.01 2.34
C THR A 33 12.76 23.79 2.98
N LEU A 34 13.05 24.69 3.93
CA LEU A 34 12.04 25.58 4.55
C LEU A 34 11.36 26.48 3.51
N ARG A 35 12.09 27.02 2.53
CA ARG A 35 11.50 27.83 1.45
C ARG A 35 10.53 27.02 0.60
N ALA A 36 10.91 25.79 0.27
CA ALA A 36 10.05 24.87 -0.47
C ALA A 36 8.78 24.49 0.33
N VAL A 37 8.93 24.19 1.63
CA VAL A 37 7.80 23.93 2.53
C VAL A 37 6.87 25.14 2.65
N HIS A 38 7.40 26.37 2.74
CA HIS A 38 6.57 27.58 2.72
C HIS A 38 5.83 27.78 1.39
N ALA A 39 6.42 27.39 0.25
CA ALA A 39 5.72 27.43 -1.03
C ALA A 39 4.54 26.46 -1.05
N LEU A 40 4.70 25.26 -0.48
CA LEU A 40 3.62 24.27 -0.33
C LEU A 40 2.53 24.75 0.64
N GLU A 41 2.91 25.37 1.75
CA GLU A 41 1.98 25.96 2.70
C GLU A 41 1.17 27.10 2.05
N SER A 42 1.84 27.94 1.26
CA SER A 42 1.19 29.05 0.55
C SER A 42 0.22 28.55 -0.52
N SER A 43 0.53 27.46 -1.23
CA SER A 43 -0.41 26.85 -2.17
C SER A 43 -1.58 26.16 -1.45
N ALA A 44 -1.34 25.53 -0.31
CA ALA A 44 -2.38 24.94 0.53
C ALA A 44 -3.38 26.00 1.00
N GLN A 45 -2.89 27.18 1.40
CA GLN A 45 -3.72 28.31 1.82
C GLN A 45 -4.58 28.87 0.67
N ARG A 46 -4.07 28.88 -0.57
CA ARG A 46 -4.88 29.26 -1.75
C ARG A 46 -6.02 28.27 -1.99
N VAL A 47 -5.73 26.98 -1.96
CA VAL A 47 -6.76 25.93 -2.11
C VAL A 47 -7.79 25.99 -0.99
N ARG A 48 -7.35 26.23 0.25
CA ARG A 48 -8.25 26.49 1.37
C ARG A 48 -9.19 27.66 1.07
N ALA A 49 -8.66 28.80 0.62
CA ALA A 49 -9.48 29.98 0.32
C ALA A 49 -10.52 29.70 -0.78
N GLU A 50 -10.14 28.97 -1.83
CA GLU A 50 -11.05 28.56 -2.92
C GLU A 50 -12.11 27.55 -2.46
N ALA A 51 -11.73 26.59 -1.61
CA ALA A 51 -12.62 25.61 -1.04
C ALA A 51 -13.62 26.24 -0.06
N ASP A 52 -13.17 27.15 0.80
CA ASP A 52 -13.99 27.83 1.81
C ASP A 52 -15.05 28.74 1.15
N VAL A 53 -14.69 29.43 0.04
CA VAL A 53 -15.64 30.19 -0.79
C VAL A 53 -16.69 29.27 -1.40
N SER A 54 -16.26 28.12 -1.93
CA SER A 54 -17.15 27.14 -2.56
C SER A 54 -18.12 26.48 -1.57
N SER A 55 -17.66 26.18 -0.35
CA SER A 55 -18.49 25.58 0.71
C SER A 55 -19.43 26.59 1.38
N SER A 56 -19.03 27.86 1.50
CA SER A 56 -19.89 28.94 2.03
C SER A 56 -21.16 29.18 1.19
N SER A 57 -21.17 28.74 -0.08
CA SER A 57 -22.35 28.83 -0.96
C SER A 57 -23.42 27.74 -0.71
N LYS A 58 -23.11 26.69 0.07
CA LYS A 58 -23.94 25.49 0.20
C LYS A 58 -24.40 25.14 1.64
N GLY A 59 -24.03 25.91 2.68
CA GLY A 59 -24.37 25.58 4.08
C GLY A 59 -24.59 26.78 5.02
N PRO A 60 -25.10 26.58 6.26
CA PRO A 60 -25.58 27.65 7.14
C PRO A 60 -24.49 28.45 7.89
N SER A 61 -23.23 28.00 7.84
CA SER A 61 -22.10 28.67 8.51
C SER A 61 -20.79 28.47 7.71
N PRO A 62 -19.89 29.46 7.65
CA PRO A 62 -18.59 29.33 7.01
C PRO A 62 -17.66 28.52 7.92
N THR A 63 -17.64 27.20 7.75
CA THR A 63 -16.66 26.33 8.39
C THR A 63 -15.52 26.08 7.42
N SER A 64 -14.30 26.49 7.79
CA SER A 64 -13.09 26.23 6.99
C SER A 64 -12.95 24.72 6.76
N VAL A 65 -12.73 24.31 5.50
CA VAL A 65 -12.55 22.88 5.14
C VAL A 65 -11.28 22.33 5.78
N PHE A 66 -10.30 23.19 6.04
CA PHE A 66 -9.03 22.87 6.69
C PHE A 66 -9.16 23.19 8.19
N ARG A 67 -8.93 22.21 9.08
CA ARG A 67 -8.92 22.40 10.54
C ARG A 67 -7.54 22.79 11.05
N HIS A 68 -6.56 21.94 10.76
CA HIS A 68 -5.20 22.10 11.25
C HIS A 68 -4.20 21.92 10.11
N THR A 69 -3.07 22.61 10.20
CA THR A 69 -1.96 22.46 9.27
C THR A 69 -0.68 22.34 10.07
N LEU A 70 0.08 21.28 9.80
CA LEU A 70 1.37 20.99 10.38
C LEU A 70 2.41 20.97 9.27
N SER A 71 3.35 21.91 9.32
CA SER A 71 4.52 21.90 8.45
C SER A 71 5.73 21.38 9.24
N SER A 72 6.46 20.43 8.68
CA SER A 72 7.65 19.85 9.30
C SER A 72 8.82 19.84 8.32
N ILE A 73 10.03 19.99 8.88
CA ILE A 73 11.29 19.95 8.13
C ILE A 73 12.23 19.06 8.92
N GLY A 74 13.01 18.25 8.21
CA GLY A 74 13.83 17.24 8.85
C GLY A 74 13.14 15.89 8.91
N GLN A 75 11.81 15.86 9.07
CA GLN A 75 11.02 14.66 9.29
C GLN A 75 9.75 14.69 8.44
N GLN A 76 9.13 13.51 8.28
CA GLN A 76 7.87 13.32 7.55
C GLN A 76 6.94 12.43 8.39
N PRO A 77 6.41 12.94 9.52
CA PRO A 77 5.64 12.15 10.48
C PRO A 77 4.37 11.53 9.89
N PHE A 78 3.60 12.24 9.06
CA PHE A 78 2.38 11.70 8.47
C PHE A 78 2.70 10.57 7.48
N PHE A 79 3.68 10.76 6.60
CA PHE A 79 4.17 9.72 5.70
C PHE A 79 4.61 8.47 6.45
N LYS A 80 5.34 8.64 7.56
CA LYS A 80 5.75 7.52 8.43
C LYS A 80 4.54 6.76 8.97
N THR A 81 3.58 7.45 9.58
CA THR A 81 2.37 6.80 10.14
C THR A 81 1.56 6.10 9.06
N GLN A 82 1.44 6.68 7.87
CA GLN A 82 0.75 6.06 6.73
C GLN A 82 1.41 4.74 6.30
N GLN A 83 2.75 4.68 6.29
CA GLN A 83 3.49 3.46 5.95
C GLN A 83 3.46 2.42 7.07
N GLU A 84 3.55 2.83 8.33
CA GLU A 84 3.46 1.93 9.48
C GLU A 84 2.08 1.30 9.64
N GLY A 85 1.02 2.02 9.27
CA GLY A 85 -0.35 1.50 9.22
C GLY A 85 -0.52 0.28 8.28
N ALA A 86 0.41 0.09 7.34
CA ALA A 86 0.48 -1.09 6.48
C ALA A 86 1.37 -2.22 7.04
N GLY A 87 1.76 -2.17 8.31
CA GLY A 87 2.59 -3.18 8.97
C GLY A 87 4.09 -3.11 8.63
N LYS A 88 4.55 -2.03 7.97
CA LYS A 88 5.96 -1.82 7.65
C LYS A 88 6.66 -1.04 8.75
N PHE A 89 7.81 -1.52 9.23
CA PHE A 89 8.66 -0.73 10.12
C PHE A 89 9.36 0.36 9.33
N VAL A 90 9.14 1.64 9.69
CA VAL A 90 9.83 2.77 9.09
C VAL A 90 10.76 3.41 10.13
N PRO A 91 12.09 3.39 9.93
CA PRO A 91 13.02 3.99 10.88
C PRO A 91 12.79 5.49 10.99
N ASP A 92 13.05 6.06 12.17
CA ASP A 92 13.08 7.52 12.34
C ASP A 92 14.24 8.12 11.57
N VAL A 93 13.93 8.66 10.39
CA VAL A 93 14.88 9.39 9.56
C VAL A 93 14.70 10.88 9.81
N SER A 94 15.75 11.53 10.31
CA SER A 94 15.81 12.99 10.45
C SER A 94 16.91 13.56 9.56
N ASN A 95 16.53 14.30 8.52
CA ASN A 95 17.46 14.85 7.53
C ASN A 95 16.97 16.19 6.97
N ALA A 96 17.87 17.17 6.84
CA ALA A 96 17.55 18.54 6.44
C ALA A 96 16.86 18.70 5.06
N HIS A 97 16.96 17.72 4.18
CA HIS A 97 16.38 17.71 2.84
C HIS A 97 14.93 17.21 2.79
N LEU A 98 14.40 16.73 3.92
CA LEU A 98 13.03 16.25 4.04
C LEU A 98 12.10 17.36 4.51
N GLY A 99 10.92 17.44 3.90
CA GLY A 99 9.83 18.29 4.31
C GLY A 99 8.49 17.60 4.17
N GLU A 100 7.52 18.04 4.96
CA GLU A 100 6.14 17.58 4.88
C GLU A 100 5.21 18.72 5.29
N VAL A 101 4.14 18.93 4.52
CA VAL A 101 3.00 19.73 4.94
C VAL A 101 1.81 18.80 5.06
N HIS A 102 1.29 18.64 6.27
CA HIS A 102 0.12 17.84 6.58
C HIS A 102 -1.04 18.75 6.95
N VAL A 103 -2.18 18.52 6.31
CA VAL A 103 -3.43 19.24 6.53
C VAL A 103 -4.45 18.25 7.06
N GLU A 104 -4.98 18.55 8.24
CA GLU A 104 -6.18 17.90 8.78
C GLU A 104 -7.41 18.64 8.24
N LEU A 105 -8.27 17.90 7.55
CA LEU A 105 -9.53 18.38 7.00
C LEU A 105 -10.65 18.21 8.03
N VAL A 106 -11.74 18.95 7.83
CA VAL A 106 -13.03 18.62 8.48
C VAL A 106 -13.41 17.19 8.10
N PRO A 107 -13.89 16.35 9.04
CA PRO A 107 -14.25 14.96 8.78
C PRO A 107 -15.14 14.82 7.54
N SER A 108 -14.88 13.78 6.74
CA SER A 108 -15.56 13.54 5.47
C SER A 108 -17.09 13.51 5.60
N GLU A 109 -17.63 13.10 6.75
CA GLU A 109 -19.06 12.99 7.01
C GLU A 109 -19.74 14.37 7.18
N GLU A 110 -18.98 15.37 7.61
CA GLU A 110 -19.43 16.76 7.80
C GLU A 110 -19.14 17.63 6.57
N ARG A 111 -18.34 17.13 5.62
CA ARG A 111 -17.81 17.90 4.50
C ARG A 111 -18.83 17.98 3.35
N VAL A 112 -19.27 19.20 3.05
CA VAL A 112 -20.09 19.50 1.86
C VAL A 112 -19.21 20.18 0.82
N GLY A 113 -18.80 19.46 -0.22
CA GLY A 113 -17.96 20.02 -1.28
C GLY A 113 -16.97 19.03 -1.87
N ALA A 114 -15.73 19.49 -2.07
CA ALA A 114 -14.67 18.73 -2.70
C ALA A 114 -14.19 17.58 -1.82
N SER A 115 -13.93 16.42 -2.43
CA SER A 115 -13.37 15.29 -1.72
C SER A 115 -11.90 15.51 -1.34
N SER A 116 -11.37 14.74 -0.39
CA SER A 116 -9.95 14.83 0.00
C SER A 116 -9.01 14.60 -1.18
N TYR A 117 -9.36 13.69 -2.11
CA TYR A 117 -8.63 13.47 -3.35
C TYR A 117 -8.71 14.66 -4.31
N GLN A 118 -9.87 15.31 -4.43
CA GLN A 118 -10.03 16.53 -5.22
C GLN A 118 -9.23 17.69 -4.63
N LEU A 119 -9.20 17.83 -3.30
CA LEU A 119 -8.40 18.83 -2.60
C LEU A 119 -6.90 18.57 -2.76
N ALA A 120 -6.46 17.31 -2.70
CA ALA A 120 -5.07 16.94 -2.97
C ALA A 120 -4.68 17.24 -4.43
N SER A 121 -5.56 16.97 -5.40
CA SER A 121 -5.31 17.31 -6.80
C SER A 121 -5.28 18.82 -7.01
N ALA A 122 -6.24 19.57 -6.44
CA ALA A 122 -6.25 21.03 -6.50
C ALA A 122 -4.99 21.63 -5.85
N TRP A 123 -4.51 21.05 -4.77
CA TRP A 123 -3.26 21.48 -4.11
C TRP A 123 -2.04 21.20 -4.98
N ARG A 124 -1.99 20.04 -5.65
CA ARG A 124 -0.96 19.76 -6.66
C ARG A 124 -0.98 20.82 -7.77
N ASP A 125 -2.14 21.09 -8.35
CA ASP A 125 -2.30 22.02 -9.48
C ASP A 125 -2.02 23.48 -9.08
N ALA A 126 -2.34 23.87 -7.84
CA ALA A 126 -2.07 25.20 -7.30
C ALA A 126 -0.60 25.41 -6.89
N THR A 127 0.20 24.34 -6.80
CA THR A 127 1.60 24.39 -6.41
C THR A 127 2.46 24.66 -7.64
N GLN A 128 3.17 25.78 -7.64
CA GLN A 128 4.13 26.07 -8.71
C GLN A 128 5.33 25.10 -8.65
N PRO A 129 5.95 24.75 -9.79
CA PRO A 129 7.14 23.90 -9.79
C PRO A 129 8.22 24.47 -8.86
N ILE A 130 8.56 23.71 -7.83
CA ILE A 130 9.61 24.09 -6.87
C ILE A 130 10.95 23.67 -7.49
N PRO A 131 11.91 24.59 -7.69
CA PRO A 131 13.19 24.25 -8.30
C PRO A 131 13.99 23.24 -7.47
N GLY A 132 14.56 22.25 -8.15
CA GLY A 132 15.47 21.28 -7.54
C GLY A 132 14.80 20.30 -6.59
N VAL A 133 13.49 20.06 -6.70
CA VAL A 133 12.82 18.96 -5.99
C VAL A 133 13.18 17.62 -6.59
N GLU A 134 13.48 16.64 -5.74
CA GLU A 134 13.73 15.25 -6.15
C GLU A 134 12.42 14.46 -6.21
N SER A 135 11.56 14.61 -5.20
CA SER A 135 10.22 14.03 -5.18
C SER A 135 9.24 14.93 -4.45
N LEU A 136 8.06 15.12 -5.03
CA LEU A 136 6.93 15.79 -4.38
C LEU A 136 5.68 14.97 -4.63
N LYS A 137 5.10 14.46 -3.55
CA LYS A 137 3.91 13.61 -3.58
C LYS A 137 2.76 14.27 -2.85
N PHE A 138 1.56 14.19 -3.41
CA PHE A 138 0.32 14.60 -2.75
C PHE A 138 -0.53 13.37 -2.45
N THR A 139 -0.87 13.14 -1.17
CA THR A 139 -1.67 11.99 -0.75
C THR A 139 -2.86 12.43 0.11
N ALA A 140 -4.00 11.75 -0.10
CA ALA A 140 -5.22 11.93 0.67
C ALA A 140 -5.71 10.61 1.31
N SER A 141 -4.92 9.54 1.18
CA SER A 141 -5.30 8.20 1.65
C SER A 141 -4.82 7.98 3.09
N ILE A 142 -5.62 7.31 3.90
CA ILE A 142 -5.21 6.88 5.25
C ILE A 142 -4.35 5.61 5.26
N PHE A 143 -4.37 4.85 4.15
CA PHE A 143 -3.68 3.58 4.02
C PHE A 143 -2.95 3.50 2.67
N SER A 144 -1.80 2.84 2.62
CA SER A 144 -1.07 2.55 1.37
C SER A 144 -0.52 1.13 1.41
N ALA A 145 -0.87 0.32 0.39
CA ALA A 145 -0.24 -0.99 0.15
C ALA A 145 1.14 -0.86 -0.54
N GLY A 146 1.67 0.37 -0.66
CA GLY A 146 2.76 0.75 -1.54
C GLY A 146 2.28 1.65 -2.68
N GLU A 147 3.21 2.02 -3.56
CA GLU A 147 2.85 2.79 -4.76
C GLU A 147 2.11 1.91 -5.77
N PRO A 148 1.10 2.46 -6.49
CA PRO A 148 0.36 1.73 -7.53
C PRO A 148 1.27 1.19 -8.63
N ILE A 149 2.26 2.00 -9.05
CA ILE A 149 3.33 1.58 -9.94
C ILE A 149 4.63 1.60 -9.14
N ASN A 150 5.18 0.43 -8.91
CA ASN A 150 6.51 0.26 -8.31
C ASN A 150 7.24 -0.85 -9.06
N LEU A 151 8.15 -0.45 -9.94
CA LEU A 151 8.96 -1.38 -10.72
C LEU A 151 10.40 -1.37 -10.23
N GLN A 152 10.84 -2.51 -9.73
CA GLN A 152 12.20 -2.73 -9.28
C GLN A 152 13.07 -3.23 -10.43
N ILE A 153 14.17 -2.52 -10.67
CA ILE A 153 15.21 -2.88 -11.64
C ILE A 153 16.43 -3.37 -10.87
N THR A 154 16.88 -4.60 -11.11
CA THR A 154 18.06 -5.16 -10.45
C THR A 154 19.17 -5.55 -11.41
N GLY A 155 20.41 -5.21 -11.05
CA GLY A 155 21.56 -5.30 -11.95
C GLY A 155 22.89 -5.29 -11.21
N ARG A 156 23.97 -5.61 -11.95
CA ARG A 156 25.35 -5.49 -11.44
C ARG A 156 25.97 -4.14 -11.82
N ASP A 157 25.72 -3.72 -13.05
CA ASP A 157 26.18 -2.43 -13.58
C ASP A 157 25.21 -1.33 -13.19
N PHE A 158 25.73 -0.33 -12.49
CA PHE A 158 24.95 0.80 -12.01
C PHE A 158 24.63 1.81 -13.11
N ALA A 159 25.55 2.03 -14.05
CA ALA A 159 25.31 2.97 -15.14
C ALA A 159 24.16 2.47 -16.03
N LEU A 160 24.08 1.16 -16.26
CA LEU A 160 22.96 0.55 -16.98
C LEU A 160 21.65 0.65 -16.19
N LEU A 161 21.67 0.47 -14.87
CA LEU A 161 20.48 0.65 -14.02
C LEU A 161 19.94 2.08 -14.13
N GLU A 162 20.80 3.09 -13.97
CA GLU A 162 20.43 4.50 -14.07
C GLU A 162 19.87 4.85 -15.46
N GLN A 163 20.51 4.37 -16.53
CA GLN A 163 20.01 4.58 -17.90
C GLN A 163 18.63 3.96 -18.12
N ALA A 164 18.44 2.70 -17.69
CA ALA A 164 17.17 2.00 -17.82
C ALA A 164 16.07 2.65 -16.96
N GLY A 165 16.40 3.09 -15.74
CA GLY A 165 15.48 3.81 -14.86
C GLY A 165 15.02 5.12 -15.47
N ASN A 166 15.94 5.92 -16.02
CA ASN A 166 15.63 7.18 -16.69
C ASN A 166 14.75 6.98 -17.95
N GLU A 167 14.99 5.91 -18.72
CA GLU A 167 14.15 5.59 -19.88
C GLU A 167 12.76 5.12 -19.46
N LEU A 168 12.66 4.30 -18.41
CA LEU A 168 11.38 3.86 -17.87
C LEU A 168 10.55 5.03 -17.33
N GLN A 169 11.16 5.99 -16.63
CA GLN A 169 10.46 7.22 -16.21
C GLN A 169 9.88 7.99 -17.40
N LYS A 170 10.64 8.09 -18.51
CA LYS A 170 10.15 8.73 -19.75
C LYS A 170 9.04 7.94 -20.44
N ILE A 171 9.00 6.62 -20.28
CA ILE A 171 7.92 5.77 -20.78
C ILE A 171 6.67 5.98 -19.92
N LEU A 172 6.79 5.90 -18.60
CA LEU A 172 5.72 6.13 -17.64
C LEU A 172 5.06 7.50 -17.83
N ALA A 173 5.85 8.54 -18.09
CA ALA A 173 5.36 9.90 -18.35
C ALA A 173 4.46 10.04 -19.59
N ARG A 174 4.43 9.04 -20.50
CA ARG A 174 3.56 9.04 -21.69
C ARG A 174 2.16 8.52 -21.39
N TYR A 175 1.99 7.74 -20.32
CA TYR A 175 0.71 7.16 -19.97
C TYR A 175 -0.20 8.22 -19.34
N PRO A 176 -1.40 8.45 -19.90
CA PRO A 176 -2.37 9.34 -19.27
C PRO A 176 -2.66 8.90 -17.85
N GLY A 177 -2.76 9.85 -16.92
CA GLY A 177 -3.08 9.59 -15.52
C GLY A 177 -1.90 9.15 -14.64
N VAL A 178 -0.71 8.85 -15.17
CA VAL A 178 0.48 8.59 -14.34
C VAL A 178 1.04 9.91 -13.80
N LYS A 179 1.27 9.99 -12.49
CA LYS A 179 1.71 11.20 -11.77
C LYS A 179 2.80 10.87 -10.75
N ASP A 180 3.44 11.91 -10.24
CA ASP A 180 4.43 11.84 -9.14
C ASP A 180 5.53 10.78 -9.40
N ILE A 181 6.02 10.71 -10.64
CA ILE A 181 7.06 9.76 -11.06
C ILE A 181 8.36 10.11 -10.34
N SER A 182 8.96 9.11 -9.67
CA SER A 182 10.21 9.25 -8.94
C SER A 182 11.01 7.94 -8.97
N ASP A 183 12.23 7.98 -8.46
CA ASP A 183 13.04 6.78 -8.27
C ASP A 183 13.68 6.74 -6.88
N THR A 184 14.18 5.56 -6.49
CA THR A 184 14.95 5.40 -5.25
C THR A 184 16.44 5.68 -5.41
N LEU A 185 16.87 6.04 -6.62
CA LEU A 185 18.26 6.36 -6.95
C LEU A 185 18.58 7.80 -6.55
N LYS A 186 18.72 8.02 -5.25
CA LYS A 186 18.99 9.35 -4.74
C LYS A 186 20.45 9.73 -4.95
N ALA A 187 20.68 10.83 -5.68
CA ALA A 187 22.01 11.43 -5.76
C ALA A 187 22.48 11.79 -4.34
N GLY A 188 23.66 11.31 -3.95
CA GLY A 188 24.19 11.64 -2.64
C GLY A 188 24.78 13.05 -2.59
N LYS A 189 25.23 13.40 -1.39
CA LYS A 189 25.81 14.72 -1.12
C LYS A 189 27.05 14.94 -1.99
N SER A 190 27.24 16.19 -2.39
CA SER A 190 28.55 16.64 -2.85
C SER A 190 29.56 16.41 -1.73
N GLU A 191 30.63 15.68 -2.05
CA GLU A 191 31.68 15.34 -1.12
C GLU A 191 33.04 15.78 -1.67
N ILE A 192 33.95 16.04 -0.75
CA ILE A 192 35.35 16.32 -1.06
C ILE A 192 36.12 15.06 -0.68
N GLN A 193 36.52 14.31 -1.69
CA GLN A 193 37.33 13.12 -1.53
C GLN A 193 38.77 13.56 -1.28
N LEU A 194 39.27 13.24 -0.09
CA LEU A 194 40.65 13.44 0.29
C LEU A 194 41.44 12.23 -0.17
N GLU A 195 42.47 12.43 -0.98
CA GLU A 195 43.41 11.37 -1.33
C GLU A 195 44.82 11.81 -0.93
N ILE A 196 45.48 11.02 -0.09
CA ILE A 196 46.83 11.32 0.37
C ILE A 196 47.83 11.24 -0.79
N LYS A 197 48.74 12.21 -0.85
CA LYS A 197 49.82 12.22 -1.84
C LYS A 197 50.92 11.24 -1.43
N PRO A 198 51.59 10.56 -2.37
CA PRO A 198 52.71 9.66 -2.05
C PRO A 198 53.83 10.32 -1.23
N ARG A 199 54.05 11.63 -1.40
CA ARG A 199 55.04 12.40 -0.62
C ARG A 199 54.67 12.54 0.86
N ALA A 200 53.37 12.56 1.19
CA ALA A 200 52.91 12.64 2.56
C ALA A 200 53.08 11.31 3.31
N GLU A 201 52.97 10.18 2.60
CA GLU A 201 53.26 8.86 3.19
C GLU A 201 54.73 8.77 3.64
N VAL A 202 55.66 9.36 2.87
CA VAL A 202 57.08 9.47 3.25
C VAL A 202 57.27 10.35 4.50
N LEU A 203 56.38 11.30 4.76
CA LEU A 203 56.36 12.11 5.99
C LEU A 203 55.72 11.37 7.19
N GLY A 204 55.37 10.09 7.02
CA GLY A 204 54.77 9.27 8.06
C GLY A 204 53.30 9.62 8.32
N LEU A 205 52.60 10.22 7.34
CA LEU A 205 51.16 10.44 7.38
C LEU A 205 50.43 9.30 6.67
N SER A 206 49.37 8.78 7.28
CA SER A 206 48.44 7.85 6.66
C SER A 206 47.13 8.54 6.23
N GLN A 207 46.43 7.95 5.25
CA GLN A 207 45.08 8.37 4.84
C GLN A 207 44.11 8.43 6.05
N ALA A 208 44.25 7.50 7.00
CA ALA A 208 43.43 7.45 8.20
C ALA A 208 43.72 8.60 9.17
N GLU A 209 44.99 8.99 9.33
CA GLU A 209 45.39 10.16 10.12
C GLU A 209 44.89 11.47 9.51
N LEU A 210 45.04 11.61 8.19
CA LEU A 210 44.53 12.75 7.43
C LEU A 210 43.02 12.91 7.65
N GLY A 211 42.26 11.85 7.41
CA GLY A 211 40.80 11.86 7.58
C GLY A 211 40.37 12.13 9.02
N ARG A 212 41.11 11.62 10.01
CA ARG A 212 40.85 11.89 11.44
C ARG A 212 41.06 13.36 11.77
N GLN A 213 42.17 13.97 11.38
CA GLN A 213 42.45 15.38 11.66
C GLN A 213 41.41 16.30 11.03
N VAL A 214 41.04 16.07 9.76
CA VAL A 214 39.99 16.84 9.10
C VAL A 214 38.64 16.64 9.80
N ARG A 215 38.29 15.42 10.19
CA ARG A 215 37.05 15.15 10.95
C ARG A 215 37.04 15.88 12.30
N GLN A 216 38.13 15.85 13.05
CA GLN A 216 38.25 16.55 14.35
C GLN A 216 38.07 18.07 14.17
N ALA A 217 38.63 18.64 13.11
CA ALA A 217 38.50 20.06 12.81
C ALA A 217 37.05 20.49 12.46
N PHE A 218 36.39 19.77 11.55
CA PHE A 218 35.09 20.17 11.00
C PHE A 218 33.88 19.55 11.72
N TYR A 219 33.86 18.22 11.88
CA TYR A 219 32.77 17.54 12.57
C TYR A 219 32.87 17.75 14.09
N GLY A 220 34.09 17.57 14.60
CA GLY A 220 34.45 17.67 16.00
C GLY A 220 34.83 16.34 16.62
N GLU A 221 35.60 16.45 17.69
CA GLU A 221 36.00 15.33 18.53
C GLU A 221 35.29 15.40 19.88
N GLU A 222 34.69 14.28 20.29
CA GLU A 222 34.13 14.13 21.63
C GLU A 222 35.30 13.94 22.59
N VAL A 223 35.68 14.99 23.30
CA VAL A 223 36.80 14.96 24.26
C VAL A 223 36.36 14.51 25.65
N GLN A 224 35.07 14.68 25.96
CA GLN A 224 34.51 14.30 27.25
C GLN A 224 33.01 14.10 27.13
N ARG A 225 32.46 13.21 27.97
CA ARG A 225 31.03 13.09 28.22
C ARG A 225 30.76 13.39 29.69
N ILE A 226 29.80 14.26 29.96
CA ILE A 226 29.45 14.71 31.31
C ILE A 226 27.98 14.42 31.54
N GLN A 227 27.66 13.74 32.63
CA GLN A 227 26.27 13.51 33.02
C GLN A 227 25.69 14.78 33.65
N ARG A 228 24.53 15.22 33.16
CA ARG A 228 23.76 16.34 33.72
C ARG A 228 22.34 15.87 34.02
N GLY A 229 22.10 15.53 35.28
CA GLY A 229 20.81 14.96 35.70
C GLY A 229 20.62 13.56 35.09
N ARG A 230 19.61 13.40 34.24
CA ARG A 230 19.35 12.14 33.51
C ARG A 230 19.94 12.13 32.11
N ASP A 231 20.49 13.24 31.64
CA ASP A 231 21.00 13.39 30.28
C ASP A 231 22.53 13.29 30.23
N ASP A 232 23.04 12.71 29.15
CA ASP A 232 24.47 12.66 28.84
C ASP A 232 24.84 13.80 27.88
N MET A 233 25.65 14.74 28.36
CA MET A 233 26.14 15.87 27.56
C MET A 233 27.52 15.57 26.97
N ARG A 234 27.65 15.69 25.64
CA ARG A 234 28.92 15.52 24.93
C ARG A 234 29.64 16.86 24.81
N VAL A 235 30.90 16.91 25.24
CA VAL A 235 31.80 18.04 25.06
C VAL A 235 32.60 17.81 23.78
N MET A 236 32.38 18.69 22.79
CA MET A 236 32.97 18.56 21.46
C MET A 236 34.00 19.67 21.22
N VAL A 237 35.20 19.32 20.78
CA VAL A 237 36.21 20.27 20.29
C VAL A 237 36.19 20.27 18.76
N ARG A 238 36.14 21.46 18.16
CA ARG A 238 36.09 21.68 16.71
C ARG A 238 36.39 23.13 16.38
N PHE A 239 36.65 23.44 15.12
CA PHE A 239 36.84 24.81 14.66
C PHE A 239 35.60 25.69 14.89
N PRO A 240 35.77 27.02 15.01
CA PRO A 240 34.66 27.97 15.04
C PRO A 240 33.68 27.79 13.87
N LYS A 241 32.42 28.14 14.07
CA LYS A 241 31.37 27.95 13.04
C LYS A 241 31.70 28.63 11.71
N ILE A 242 32.32 29.82 11.76
CA ILE A 242 32.70 30.60 10.58
C ILE A 242 33.74 29.84 9.74
N ASP A 243 34.77 29.31 10.39
CA ASP A 243 35.86 28.58 9.72
C ASP A 243 35.35 27.27 9.12
N ARG A 244 34.44 26.57 9.81
CA ARG A 244 33.85 25.33 9.30
C ARG A 244 32.86 25.51 8.16
N SER A 245 32.43 26.74 7.89
CA SER A 245 31.49 27.06 6.82
C SER A 245 32.16 27.45 5.50
N ARG A 246 33.49 27.48 5.45
CA ARG A 246 34.27 27.92 4.29
C ARG A 246 35.18 26.81 3.79
N ILE A 247 35.16 26.60 2.47
CA ILE A 247 36.07 25.65 1.82
C ILE A 247 37.53 26.08 1.95
N SER A 248 37.80 27.38 1.91
CA SER A 248 39.15 27.94 2.02
C SER A 248 39.84 27.56 3.31
N THR A 249 39.09 27.34 4.40
CA THR A 249 39.64 26.88 5.68
C THR A 249 40.13 25.45 5.58
N LEU A 250 39.48 24.59 4.78
CA LEU A 250 39.94 23.23 4.53
C LEU A 250 41.23 23.27 3.71
N GLU A 251 41.25 24.06 2.64
CA GLU A 251 42.40 24.25 1.75
C GLU A 251 43.64 24.75 2.52
N SER A 252 43.47 25.75 3.38
CA SER A 252 44.55 26.30 4.21
C SER A 252 44.78 25.54 5.54
N MET A 253 44.17 24.37 5.74
CA MET A 253 44.29 23.63 6.99
C MET A 253 45.71 23.08 7.16
N MET A 254 46.27 23.22 8.36
CA MET A 254 47.55 22.59 8.70
C MET A 254 47.32 21.17 9.23
N ILE A 255 48.03 20.20 8.66
CA ILE A 255 48.03 18.80 9.07
C ILE A 255 49.31 18.50 9.83
N ARG A 256 49.17 17.91 11.02
CA ARG A 256 50.29 17.56 11.86
C ARG A 256 50.84 16.18 11.49
N THR A 257 52.12 16.09 11.21
CA THR A 257 52.85 14.84 10.93
C THR A 257 53.19 14.10 12.23
N SER A 258 53.55 12.81 12.11
CA SER A 258 53.90 11.94 13.24
C SER A 258 55.11 12.43 14.04
N ASP A 259 56.02 13.18 13.42
CA ASP A 259 57.17 13.82 14.06
C ASP A 259 56.85 15.24 14.59
N GLY A 260 55.58 15.65 14.54
CA GLY A 260 55.06 16.86 15.17
C GLY A 260 55.15 18.13 14.33
N ARG A 261 55.69 18.08 13.10
CA ARG A 261 55.68 19.20 12.16
C ARG A 261 54.26 19.46 11.65
N GLU A 262 54.03 20.67 11.16
CA GLU A 262 52.77 21.06 10.55
C GLU A 262 52.99 21.36 9.07
N VAL A 263 52.17 20.76 8.21
CA VAL A 263 52.26 20.89 6.76
C VAL A 263 50.88 21.26 6.21
N PRO A 264 50.77 22.20 5.26
CA PRO A 264 49.48 22.54 4.66
C PRO A 264 48.80 21.33 4.01
N LEU A 265 47.47 21.24 4.10
CA LEU A 265 46.66 20.14 3.55
C LEU A 265 46.92 19.96 2.05
N GLU A 266 47.02 21.07 1.31
CA GLU A 266 47.29 21.07 -0.13
C GLU A 266 48.62 20.39 -0.50
N GLU A 267 49.62 20.38 0.38
CA GLU A 267 50.91 19.73 0.11
C GLU A 267 50.85 18.21 0.34
N VAL A 268 49.95 17.76 1.23
CA VAL A 268 49.88 16.36 1.66
C VAL A 268 48.72 15.57 1.07
N ALA A 269 47.70 16.24 0.54
CA ALA A 269 46.51 15.61 -0.02
C ALA A 269 46.06 16.28 -1.32
N THR A 270 45.39 15.53 -2.18
CA THR A 270 44.59 16.06 -3.29
C THR A 270 43.12 16.08 -2.89
N LEU A 271 42.45 17.19 -3.19
CA LEU A 271 41.02 17.38 -2.96
C LEU A 271 40.30 17.15 -4.29
N GLN A 272 39.44 16.14 -4.36
CA GLN A 272 38.62 15.88 -5.54
C GLN A 272 37.15 16.08 -5.19
N TRP A 273 36.44 16.87 -6.00
CA TRP A 273 35.00 17.02 -5.87
C TRP A 273 34.31 15.82 -6.49
N GLY A 274 33.43 15.18 -5.72
CA GLY A 274 32.62 14.07 -6.17
C GLY A 274 31.21 14.18 -5.64
N THR A 275 30.36 13.29 -6.11
CA THR A 275 29.03 13.04 -5.55
C THR A 275 29.00 11.60 -5.10
N GLY A 276 28.84 11.40 -3.79
CA GLY A 276 28.64 10.06 -3.24
C GLY A 276 27.25 9.52 -3.62
N PHE A 277 27.01 8.25 -3.35
CA PHE A 277 25.64 7.71 -3.32
C PHE A 277 25.05 7.93 -1.94
N SER A 278 23.82 8.45 -1.88
CA SER A 278 23.08 8.62 -0.63
C SER A 278 22.80 7.28 0.06
N SER A 279 22.46 6.28 -0.76
CA SER A 279 22.11 4.93 -0.36
C SER A 279 22.36 3.99 -1.54
N ILE A 280 22.73 2.74 -1.24
CA ILE A 280 22.84 1.67 -2.24
C ILE A 280 21.92 0.54 -1.81
N GLU A 281 20.75 0.50 -2.43
CA GLU A 281 19.77 -0.54 -2.20
C GLU A 281 20.20 -1.84 -2.91
N ARG A 282 20.02 -2.98 -2.23
CA ARG A 282 20.35 -4.29 -2.77
C ARG A 282 19.26 -5.30 -2.46
N VAL A 283 18.88 -6.06 -3.48
CA VAL A 283 17.98 -7.21 -3.36
C VAL A 283 18.71 -8.44 -3.88
N ASP A 284 18.75 -9.50 -3.08
CA ASP A 284 19.47 -10.74 -3.37
C ASP A 284 20.94 -10.52 -3.78
N ARG A 285 21.61 -9.58 -3.09
CA ARG A 285 23.00 -9.14 -3.33
C ARG A 285 23.24 -8.45 -4.68
N ARG A 286 22.19 -8.13 -5.45
CA ARG A 286 22.25 -7.32 -6.67
C ARG A 286 21.84 -5.89 -6.33
N ARG A 287 22.42 -4.89 -6.99
CA ARG A 287 21.98 -3.50 -6.81
C ARG A 287 20.57 -3.38 -7.36
N ALA A 288 19.73 -2.60 -6.68
CA ALA A 288 18.34 -2.38 -7.03
C ALA A 288 18.04 -0.89 -7.07
N ILE A 289 17.19 -0.49 -8.02
CA ILE A 289 16.52 0.80 -8.02
C ILE A 289 15.03 0.54 -8.22
N ASN A 290 14.17 1.27 -7.53
CA ASN A 290 12.73 1.21 -7.75
C ASN A 290 12.29 2.48 -8.47
N ILE A 291 11.52 2.33 -9.54
CA ILE A 291 10.82 3.43 -10.20
C ILE A 291 9.39 3.43 -9.68
N LEU A 292 9.00 4.56 -9.09
CA LEU A 292 7.76 4.75 -8.35
C LEU A 292 6.88 5.73 -9.12
N ALA A 293 5.58 5.48 -9.18
CA ALA A 293 4.62 6.44 -9.69
C ALA A 293 3.23 6.21 -9.09
N ASP A 294 2.48 7.30 -8.95
CA ASP A 294 1.07 7.29 -8.58
C ASP A 294 0.20 7.29 -9.84
N VAL A 295 -1.05 6.85 -9.72
CA VAL A 295 -2.01 6.82 -10.83
C VAL A 295 -3.28 7.52 -10.42
N ASP A 296 -3.66 8.53 -11.20
CA ASP A 296 -4.97 9.15 -11.11
C ASP A 296 -6.04 8.21 -11.66
N VAL A 297 -6.67 7.49 -10.73
CA VAL A 297 -7.74 6.51 -10.99
C VAL A 297 -8.97 7.11 -11.68
N THR A 298 -9.11 8.45 -11.72
CA THR A 298 -10.19 9.10 -12.45
C THR A 298 -9.91 9.22 -13.95
N GLN A 299 -8.64 9.19 -14.35
CA GLN A 299 -8.18 9.37 -15.73
C GLN A 299 -7.73 8.06 -16.37
N ALA A 300 -7.19 7.12 -15.59
CA ALA A 300 -6.66 5.87 -16.10
C ALA A 300 -6.81 4.71 -15.12
N ASN A 301 -6.75 3.49 -15.66
CA ASN A 301 -6.78 2.27 -14.88
C ASN A 301 -5.35 1.73 -14.70
N THR A 302 -4.89 1.66 -13.45
CA THR A 302 -3.57 1.11 -13.09
C THR A 302 -3.33 -0.28 -13.67
N THR A 303 -4.35 -1.14 -13.69
CA THR A 303 -4.22 -2.51 -14.23
C THR A 303 -3.99 -2.52 -15.73
N GLU A 304 -4.61 -1.58 -16.47
CA GLU A 304 -4.43 -1.47 -17.91
C GLU A 304 -3.05 -0.92 -18.26
N ILE A 305 -2.56 0.06 -17.49
CA ILE A 305 -1.20 0.61 -17.63
C ILE A 305 -0.16 -0.48 -17.35
N ILE A 306 -0.30 -1.22 -16.24
CA ILE A 306 0.61 -2.33 -15.89
C ILE A 306 0.62 -3.38 -17.00
N ARG A 307 -0.54 -3.73 -17.55
CA ARG A 307 -0.63 -4.70 -18.65
C ARG A 307 0.09 -4.20 -19.91
N ALA A 308 -0.11 -2.92 -20.28
CA ALA A 308 0.58 -2.33 -21.42
C ALA A 308 2.11 -2.31 -21.21
N LEU A 309 2.57 -1.98 -20.00
CA LEU A 309 3.99 -2.03 -19.64
C LEU A 309 4.55 -3.46 -19.76
N ASP A 310 3.85 -4.47 -19.24
CA ASP A 310 4.27 -5.88 -19.31
C ASP A 310 4.31 -6.41 -20.74
N GLU A 311 3.34 -6.03 -21.58
CA GLU A 311 3.17 -6.57 -22.95
C GLU A 311 4.04 -5.84 -24.00
N GLU A 312 4.26 -4.53 -23.85
CA GLU A 312 4.88 -3.69 -24.89
C GLU A 312 6.25 -3.15 -24.45
N ASP A 313 6.31 -2.44 -23.32
CA ASP A 313 7.48 -1.63 -22.96
C ASP A 313 8.60 -2.45 -22.29
N LEU A 314 8.28 -3.31 -21.33
CA LEU A 314 9.28 -4.10 -20.58
C LEU A 314 10.06 -5.09 -21.45
N PRO A 315 9.44 -5.81 -22.40
CA PRO A 315 10.20 -6.66 -23.33
C PRO A 315 11.21 -5.86 -24.16
N SER A 316 10.85 -4.65 -24.58
CA SER A 316 11.73 -3.76 -25.36
C SER A 316 12.92 -3.26 -24.52
N LEU A 317 12.67 -2.87 -23.26
CA LEU A 317 13.70 -2.47 -22.31
C LEU A 317 14.66 -3.61 -21.96
N LEU A 318 14.13 -4.82 -21.75
CA LEU A 318 14.93 -6.03 -21.50
C LEU A 318 15.84 -6.37 -22.67
N ALA A 319 15.38 -6.21 -23.91
CA ALA A 319 16.19 -6.42 -25.10
C ALA A 319 17.32 -5.37 -25.23
N LYS A 320 17.06 -4.13 -24.82
CA LYS A 320 18.02 -3.02 -24.87
C LYS A 320 19.07 -3.09 -23.76
N TYR A 321 18.70 -3.56 -22.57
CA TYR A 321 19.55 -3.62 -21.38
C TYR A 321 19.76 -5.07 -20.88
N PRO A 322 20.58 -5.88 -21.59
CA PRO A 322 20.82 -7.26 -21.20
C PRO A 322 21.49 -7.35 -19.82
N GLY A 323 21.00 -8.26 -18.98
CA GLY A 323 21.52 -8.49 -17.62
C GLY A 323 20.79 -7.72 -16.52
N LEU A 324 19.87 -6.82 -16.86
CA LEU A 324 18.90 -6.27 -15.92
C LEU A 324 17.71 -7.22 -15.75
N THR A 325 17.11 -7.18 -14.57
CA THR A 325 15.90 -7.93 -14.25
C THR A 325 14.87 -6.97 -13.65
N PHE A 326 13.64 -7.04 -14.14
CA PHE A 326 12.54 -6.21 -13.68
C PHE A 326 11.60 -7.05 -12.82
N SER A 327 11.15 -6.50 -11.69
CA SER A 327 10.13 -7.14 -10.86
C SER A 327 9.13 -6.10 -10.34
N TRP A 328 7.86 -6.49 -10.29
CA TRP A 328 6.83 -5.66 -9.67
C TRP A 328 6.94 -5.71 -8.15
N GLN A 329 6.87 -4.55 -7.53
CA GLN A 329 6.82 -4.35 -6.09
C GLN A 329 5.58 -3.51 -5.73
N GLY A 330 5.51 -3.00 -4.50
CA GLY A 330 4.42 -2.13 -4.07
C GLY A 330 3.06 -2.82 -4.11
N GLU A 331 2.02 -2.07 -4.49
CA GLU A 331 0.63 -2.54 -4.47
C GLU A 331 0.42 -3.78 -5.35
N ARG A 332 1.08 -3.83 -6.52
CA ARG A 332 0.94 -4.94 -7.47
C ARG A 332 1.43 -6.27 -6.89
N ARG A 333 2.55 -6.25 -6.17
CA ARG A 333 3.09 -7.45 -5.52
C ARG A 333 2.18 -7.92 -4.40
N GLU A 334 1.74 -7.01 -3.54
CA GLU A 334 0.81 -7.32 -2.44
C GLU A 334 -0.50 -7.92 -2.98
N GLN A 335 -1.01 -7.36 -4.08
CA GLN A 335 -2.18 -7.90 -4.79
C GLN A 335 -1.95 -9.32 -5.29
N GLN A 336 -0.83 -9.58 -5.96
CA GLN A 336 -0.51 -10.91 -6.47
C GLN A 336 -0.34 -11.93 -5.35
N GLU A 337 0.39 -11.59 -4.29
CA GLU A 337 0.61 -12.46 -3.12
C GLU A 337 -0.72 -12.77 -2.41
N THR A 338 -1.58 -11.77 -2.20
CA THR A 338 -2.88 -11.97 -1.55
C THR A 338 -3.83 -12.79 -2.42
N ILE A 339 -3.93 -12.50 -3.72
CA ILE A 339 -4.78 -13.28 -4.64
C ILE A 339 -4.27 -14.72 -4.75
N ALA A 340 -2.96 -14.95 -4.82
CA ALA A 340 -2.38 -16.30 -4.82
C ALA A 340 -2.68 -17.03 -3.50
N GLY A 341 -2.61 -16.32 -2.37
CA GLY A 341 -3.01 -16.84 -1.06
C GLY A 341 -4.48 -17.26 -1.04
N ILE A 342 -5.39 -16.44 -1.57
CA ILE A 342 -6.81 -16.79 -1.67
C ILE A 342 -7.02 -17.95 -2.66
N ALA A 343 -6.37 -17.94 -3.82
CA ALA A 343 -6.51 -18.95 -4.86
C ALA A 343 -6.04 -20.34 -4.39
N SER A 344 -5.04 -20.39 -3.52
CA SER A 344 -4.54 -21.64 -2.92
C SER A 344 -5.30 -22.03 -1.65
N GLY A 345 -5.64 -21.05 -0.80
CA GLY A 345 -6.31 -21.27 0.49
C GLY A 345 -7.80 -21.57 0.38
N TYR A 346 -8.51 -20.96 -0.58
CA TYR A 346 -9.96 -21.13 -0.71
C TYR A 346 -10.36 -22.57 -1.11
N PRO A 347 -9.72 -23.24 -2.08
CA PRO A 347 -9.97 -24.66 -2.36
C PRO A 347 -9.71 -25.56 -1.14
N LEU A 348 -8.66 -25.29 -0.37
CA LEU A 348 -8.37 -26.03 0.86
C LEU A 348 -9.50 -25.83 1.89
N ALA A 349 -9.99 -24.60 2.06
CA ALA A 349 -11.13 -24.31 2.92
C ALA A 349 -12.40 -25.06 2.46
N LEU A 350 -12.67 -25.12 1.16
CA LEU A 350 -13.79 -25.89 0.60
C LEU A 350 -13.65 -27.40 0.87
N ILE A 351 -12.44 -27.96 0.79
CA ILE A 351 -12.18 -29.38 1.14
C ILE A 351 -12.42 -29.63 2.63
N ILE A 352 -11.99 -28.70 3.50
CA ILE A 352 -12.22 -28.80 4.95
C ILE A 352 -13.73 -28.72 5.24
N ILE A 353 -14.44 -27.76 4.63
CA ILE A 353 -15.90 -27.65 4.75
C ILE A 353 -16.56 -28.95 4.28
N TYR A 354 -16.17 -29.48 3.12
CA TYR A 354 -16.68 -30.75 2.61
C TYR A 354 -16.49 -31.89 3.63
N ALA A 355 -15.29 -32.02 4.20
CA ALA A 355 -15.00 -33.05 5.20
C ALA A 355 -15.83 -32.89 6.47
N LEU A 356 -15.99 -31.64 6.95
CA LEU A 356 -16.83 -31.32 8.11
C LEU A 356 -18.31 -31.60 7.87
N LEU A 357 -18.79 -31.45 6.63
CA LEU A 357 -20.16 -31.79 6.23
C LEU A 357 -20.36 -33.30 6.04
N ALA A 358 -19.36 -34.02 5.55
CA ALA A 358 -19.47 -35.45 5.27
C ALA A 358 -19.72 -36.28 6.54
N VAL A 359 -19.17 -35.84 7.68
CA VAL A 359 -19.33 -36.51 8.99
C VAL A 359 -20.79 -36.53 9.48
N PRO A 360 -21.48 -35.39 9.68
CA PRO A 360 -22.87 -35.38 10.15
C PRO A 360 -23.84 -35.98 9.13
N PHE A 361 -23.54 -35.89 7.83
CA PHE A 361 -24.38 -36.47 6.78
C PHE A 361 -24.18 -37.97 6.59
N ARG A 362 -23.06 -38.54 7.08
CA ARG A 362 -22.63 -39.92 6.78
C ARG A 362 -22.67 -40.22 5.27
N SER A 363 -22.34 -39.22 4.46
CA SER A 363 -22.47 -39.28 3.00
C SER A 363 -21.41 -38.42 2.32
N TYR A 364 -20.82 -38.95 1.24
CA TYR A 364 -19.86 -38.23 0.39
C TYR A 364 -20.54 -37.38 -0.70
N THR A 365 -21.82 -37.61 -0.97
CA THR A 365 -22.52 -36.95 -2.08
C THR A 365 -23.39 -35.77 -1.62
N GLN A 366 -23.98 -35.87 -0.43
CA GLN A 366 -24.80 -34.80 0.15
C GLN A 366 -24.05 -33.48 0.42
N PRO A 367 -22.76 -33.47 0.86
CA PRO A 367 -22.00 -32.23 1.01
C PRO A 367 -21.93 -31.41 -0.29
N LEU A 368 -21.80 -32.07 -1.45
CA LEU A 368 -21.71 -31.40 -2.74
C LEU A 368 -23.00 -30.64 -3.09
N ILE A 369 -24.16 -31.16 -2.70
CA ILE A 369 -25.45 -30.47 -2.87
C ILE A 369 -25.47 -29.19 -2.05
N VAL A 370 -25.03 -29.26 -0.79
CA VAL A 370 -24.99 -28.08 0.08
C VAL A 370 -24.01 -27.03 -0.45
N MET A 371 -22.83 -27.47 -0.89
CA MET A 371 -21.81 -26.59 -1.45
C MET A 371 -22.23 -25.98 -2.80
N SER A 372 -23.17 -26.60 -3.53
CA SER A 372 -23.71 -26.02 -4.78
C SER A 372 -24.45 -24.69 -4.57
N ALA A 373 -24.82 -24.35 -3.32
CA ALA A 373 -25.38 -23.05 -2.99
C ALA A 373 -24.33 -21.92 -2.94
N ILE A 374 -23.05 -22.23 -2.77
CA ILE A 374 -21.97 -21.24 -2.61
C ILE A 374 -21.83 -20.32 -3.84
N PRO A 375 -21.81 -20.83 -5.11
CA PRO A 375 -21.78 -19.98 -6.30
C PRO A 375 -22.92 -18.97 -6.37
N PHE A 376 -24.10 -19.29 -5.84
CA PHE A 376 -25.23 -18.35 -5.81
C PHE A 376 -25.01 -17.24 -4.78
N GLY A 377 -24.31 -17.52 -3.68
CA GLY A 377 -23.84 -16.49 -2.77
C GLY A 377 -22.89 -15.49 -3.43
N LEU A 378 -21.97 -15.96 -4.29
CA LEU A 378 -21.11 -15.08 -5.07
C LEU A 378 -21.93 -14.16 -6.00
N ILE A 379 -22.96 -14.69 -6.66
CA ILE A 379 -23.87 -13.88 -7.49
C ILE A 379 -24.57 -12.81 -6.63
N GLY A 380 -25.03 -13.18 -5.43
CA GLY A 380 -25.61 -12.24 -4.46
C GLY A 380 -24.63 -11.15 -4.02
N ALA A 381 -23.38 -11.50 -3.76
CA ALA A 381 -22.33 -10.56 -3.38
C ALA A 381 -22.06 -9.53 -4.49
N VAL A 382 -21.94 -9.99 -5.74
CA VAL A 382 -21.76 -9.12 -6.91
C VAL A 382 -22.98 -8.23 -7.12
N PHE A 383 -24.18 -8.79 -7.00
CA PHE A 383 -25.42 -8.02 -7.09
C PHE A 383 -25.51 -6.93 -6.01
N GLY A 384 -25.10 -7.24 -4.77
CA GLY A 384 -25.03 -6.28 -3.67
C GLY A 384 -24.08 -5.11 -3.97
N HIS A 385 -22.92 -5.39 -4.56
CA HIS A 385 -21.97 -4.36 -4.97
C HIS A 385 -22.55 -3.45 -6.07
N ILE A 386 -23.24 -4.03 -7.06
CA ILE A 386 -23.94 -3.27 -8.10
C ILE A 386 -25.02 -2.39 -7.49
N LEU A 387 -25.83 -2.94 -6.58
CA LEU A 387 -26.93 -2.22 -5.95
C LEU A 387 -26.44 -1.05 -5.08
N MET A 388 -25.32 -1.25 -4.38
CA MET A 388 -24.68 -0.23 -3.55
C MET A 388 -23.78 0.73 -4.34
N GLY A 389 -23.57 0.48 -5.64
CA GLY A 389 -22.71 1.30 -6.50
C GLY A 389 -21.23 1.25 -6.11
N MET A 390 -20.76 0.13 -5.57
CA MET A 390 -19.38 -0.02 -5.09
C MET A 390 -18.60 -1.06 -5.88
N ASP A 391 -17.29 -0.84 -6.01
CA ASP A 391 -16.39 -1.77 -6.68
C ASP A 391 -16.03 -2.97 -5.80
N LEU A 392 -15.70 -4.09 -6.44
CA LEU A 392 -15.20 -5.26 -5.75
C LEU A 392 -13.76 -5.01 -5.30
N THR A 393 -13.47 -5.39 -4.06
CA THR A 393 -12.13 -5.25 -3.46
C THR A 393 -11.59 -6.57 -2.94
N ILE A 394 -10.32 -6.58 -2.50
CA ILE A 394 -9.77 -7.75 -1.83
C ILE A 394 -10.54 -8.09 -0.54
N LEU A 395 -11.12 -7.08 0.12
CA LEU A 395 -11.97 -7.24 1.29
C LEU A 395 -13.34 -7.83 0.91
N SER A 396 -13.87 -7.50 -0.27
CA SER A 396 -15.04 -8.17 -0.84
C SER A 396 -14.79 -9.67 -1.05
N MET A 397 -13.57 -10.06 -1.44
CA MET A 397 -13.17 -11.48 -1.59
C MET A 397 -13.14 -12.20 -0.25
N PHE A 398 -12.61 -11.58 0.82
CA PHE A 398 -12.70 -12.14 2.16
C PHE A 398 -14.16 -12.29 2.62
N GLY A 399 -15.04 -11.34 2.27
CA GLY A 399 -16.48 -11.44 2.50
C GLY A 399 -17.10 -12.66 1.79
N ILE A 400 -16.71 -12.95 0.54
CA ILE A 400 -17.16 -14.13 -0.22
C ILE A 400 -16.65 -15.44 0.40
N VAL A 401 -15.42 -15.45 0.91
CA VAL A 401 -14.87 -16.62 1.62
C VAL A 401 -15.66 -16.86 2.91
N ALA A 402 -15.89 -15.83 3.72
CA ALA A 402 -16.69 -15.92 4.94
C ALA A 402 -18.13 -16.36 4.67
N LEU A 403 -18.75 -15.81 3.62
CA LEU A 403 -20.08 -16.17 3.14
C LEU A 403 -20.23 -17.67 2.90
N SER A 404 -19.21 -18.31 2.33
CA SER A 404 -19.22 -19.74 2.01
C SER A 404 -19.48 -20.59 3.26
N GLY A 405 -18.92 -20.20 4.42
CA GLY A 405 -19.16 -20.88 5.70
C GLY A 405 -20.57 -20.66 6.23
N VAL A 406 -21.08 -19.42 6.16
CA VAL A 406 -22.43 -19.08 6.67
C VAL A 406 -23.52 -19.81 5.87
N VAL A 407 -23.44 -19.79 4.54
CA VAL A 407 -24.42 -20.45 3.65
C VAL A 407 -24.44 -21.96 3.87
N VAL A 408 -23.29 -22.56 4.13
CA VAL A 408 -23.18 -24.00 4.37
C VAL A 408 -23.88 -24.40 5.69
N ASN A 409 -23.77 -23.58 6.73
CA ASN A 409 -24.38 -23.87 8.03
C ASN A 409 -25.92 -23.95 7.94
N ASP A 410 -26.55 -22.99 7.26
CA ASP A 410 -28.01 -22.95 7.12
C ASP A 410 -28.56 -24.19 6.37
N ASN A 411 -27.84 -24.61 5.32
CA ASN A 411 -28.18 -25.78 4.52
C ASN A 411 -27.86 -27.11 5.20
N LEU A 412 -26.84 -27.15 6.08
CA LEU A 412 -26.53 -28.34 6.87
C LEU A 412 -27.73 -28.77 7.70
N VAL A 413 -28.36 -27.84 8.40
CA VAL A 413 -29.46 -28.21 9.30
C VAL A 413 -30.68 -28.70 8.53
N LEU A 414 -30.91 -28.19 7.31
CA LEU A 414 -31.96 -28.69 6.43
C LEU A 414 -31.72 -30.16 6.03
N VAL A 415 -30.52 -30.48 5.53
CA VAL A 415 -30.18 -31.83 5.08
C VAL A 415 -30.14 -32.82 6.24
N VAL A 416 -29.61 -32.46 7.41
CA VAL A 416 -29.67 -33.30 8.62
C VAL A 416 -31.12 -33.62 8.99
N TYR A 417 -32.02 -32.64 8.91
CA TYR A 417 -33.43 -32.85 9.24
C TYR A 417 -34.12 -33.77 8.22
N ILE A 418 -33.81 -33.63 6.92
CA ILE A 418 -34.28 -34.55 5.87
C ILE A 418 -33.79 -35.98 6.14
N ASN A 419 -32.49 -36.15 6.41
CA ASN A 419 -31.89 -37.45 6.71
C ASN A 419 -32.56 -38.12 7.92
N ARG A 420 -32.78 -37.37 9.00
CA ARG A 420 -33.47 -37.88 10.18
C ARG A 420 -34.88 -38.37 9.86
N MET A 421 -35.67 -37.60 9.12
CA MET A 421 -37.04 -38.02 8.73
C MET A 421 -37.02 -39.25 7.82
N ARG A 422 -35.99 -39.40 6.97
CA ARG A 422 -35.77 -40.60 6.14
C ARG A 422 -35.42 -41.81 6.99
N GLU A 423 -34.57 -41.65 8.01
CA GLU A 423 -34.24 -42.70 8.98
C GLU A 423 -35.47 -43.14 9.80
N GLU A 424 -36.38 -42.20 10.09
CA GLU A 424 -37.68 -42.46 10.73
C GLU A 424 -38.71 -43.14 9.77
N GLY A 425 -38.32 -43.47 8.54
CA GLY A 425 -39.13 -44.24 7.58
C GLY A 425 -40.05 -43.40 6.69
N MET A 426 -39.94 -42.06 6.71
CA MET A 426 -40.78 -41.19 5.89
C MET A 426 -40.42 -41.27 4.40
N ARG A 427 -41.44 -41.21 3.52
CA ARG A 427 -41.25 -41.15 2.07
C ARG A 427 -40.44 -39.90 1.69
N LEU A 428 -39.58 -40.01 0.69
CA LEU A 428 -38.63 -38.96 0.30
C LEU A 428 -39.27 -37.57 0.10
N GLY A 429 -40.30 -37.49 -0.75
CA GLY A 429 -40.99 -36.23 -1.03
C GLY A 429 -41.66 -35.62 0.21
N GLU A 430 -42.25 -36.45 1.08
CA GLU A 430 -42.86 -36.01 2.33
C GLU A 430 -41.81 -35.51 3.33
N ALA A 431 -40.66 -36.20 3.42
CA ALA A 431 -39.54 -35.80 4.28
C ALA A 431 -38.97 -34.45 3.86
N VAL A 432 -38.76 -34.24 2.56
CA VAL A 432 -38.26 -32.97 2.00
C VAL A 432 -39.25 -31.83 2.25
N LEU A 433 -40.55 -32.05 2.01
CA LEU A 433 -41.58 -31.03 2.22
C LEU A 433 -41.72 -30.66 3.70
N LYS A 434 -41.78 -31.66 4.58
CA LYS A 434 -41.87 -31.46 6.03
C LYS A 434 -40.63 -30.76 6.59
N ALA A 435 -39.44 -31.15 6.13
CA ALA A 435 -38.19 -30.50 6.50
C ALA A 435 -38.14 -29.04 6.05
N GLY A 436 -38.55 -28.76 4.80
CA GLY A 436 -38.64 -27.41 4.27
C GLY A 436 -39.53 -26.52 5.14
N VAL A 437 -40.75 -26.97 5.47
CA VAL A 437 -41.67 -26.22 6.34
C VAL A 437 -41.09 -26.00 7.74
N ALA A 438 -40.48 -27.03 8.34
CA ALA A 438 -39.92 -26.96 9.68
C ALA A 438 -38.68 -26.04 9.77
N ARG A 439 -37.88 -25.97 8.71
CA ARG A 439 -36.60 -25.26 8.69
C ARG A 439 -36.65 -23.89 8.02
N PHE A 440 -37.72 -23.58 7.28
CA PHE A 440 -37.92 -22.29 6.63
C PHE A 440 -37.74 -21.10 7.58
N ARG A 441 -38.47 -21.08 8.71
CA ARG A 441 -38.41 -19.97 9.67
C ARG A 441 -37.02 -19.83 10.31
N PRO A 442 -36.39 -20.89 10.86
CA PRO A 442 -35.03 -20.79 11.39
C PRO A 442 -34.00 -20.28 10.37
N ILE A 443 -34.01 -20.79 9.14
CA ILE A 443 -33.04 -20.43 8.09
C ILE A 443 -33.23 -18.98 7.64
N LEU A 444 -34.46 -18.54 7.45
CA LEU A 444 -34.71 -17.13 7.13
C LEU A 444 -34.27 -16.20 8.27
N LEU A 445 -34.49 -16.60 9.53
CA LEU A 445 -34.13 -15.76 10.68
C LEU A 445 -32.61 -15.62 10.83
N THR A 446 -31.82 -16.69 10.62
CA THR A 446 -30.35 -16.63 10.69
C THR A 446 -29.77 -15.74 9.61
N SER A 447 -30.27 -15.88 8.38
CA SER A 447 -29.87 -15.04 7.25
C SER A 447 -30.26 -13.57 7.45
N LEU A 448 -31.49 -13.31 7.89
CA LEU A 448 -31.95 -11.95 8.17
C LEU A 448 -31.18 -11.31 9.32
N THR A 449 -30.88 -12.07 10.38
CA THR A 449 -30.07 -11.59 11.50
C THR A 449 -28.65 -11.23 11.05
N THR A 450 -28.06 -12.02 10.15
CA THR A 450 -26.74 -11.72 9.57
C THR A 450 -26.77 -10.44 8.75
N PHE A 451 -27.78 -10.29 7.88
CA PHE A 451 -27.97 -9.09 7.06
C PHE A 451 -28.19 -7.85 7.93
N VAL A 452 -29.13 -7.91 8.87
CA VAL A 452 -29.46 -6.80 9.79
C VAL A 452 -28.28 -6.49 10.71
N GLY A 453 -27.52 -7.49 11.16
CA GLY A 453 -26.33 -7.30 11.99
C GLY A 453 -25.18 -6.60 11.25
N LEU A 454 -25.06 -6.79 9.93
CA LEU A 454 -24.08 -6.11 9.10
C LEU A 454 -24.57 -4.76 8.55
N MET A 455 -25.88 -4.51 8.58
CA MET A 455 -26.46 -3.28 8.05
C MET A 455 -25.91 -1.99 8.68
N PRO A 456 -25.67 -1.90 10.01
CA PRO A 456 -24.99 -0.74 10.60
C PRO A 456 -23.61 -0.48 10.01
N LEU A 457 -22.83 -1.54 9.75
CA LEU A 457 -21.50 -1.42 9.14
C LEU A 457 -21.59 -0.99 7.67
N ILE A 458 -22.58 -1.48 6.93
CA ILE A 458 -22.80 -1.09 5.52
C ILE A 458 -23.18 0.40 5.40
N LEU A 459 -23.91 0.92 6.39
CA LEU A 459 -24.36 2.32 6.44
C LEU A 459 -23.41 3.24 7.20
N GLU A 460 -22.30 2.70 7.71
CA GLU A 460 -21.31 3.45 8.46
C GLU A 460 -20.62 4.45 7.53
N LYS A 461 -20.41 5.67 8.03
CA LYS A 461 -19.78 6.75 7.25
C LYS A 461 -18.34 7.00 7.68
N SER A 462 -17.96 6.56 8.88
CA SER A 462 -16.61 6.76 9.41
C SER A 462 -15.53 6.26 8.46
N VAL A 463 -14.54 7.11 8.21
CA VAL A 463 -13.34 6.80 7.39
C VAL A 463 -12.68 5.49 7.83
N GLN A 464 -12.63 5.21 9.13
CA GLN A 464 -12.02 4.00 9.69
C GLN A 464 -12.85 2.73 9.45
N ALA A 465 -14.13 2.83 9.09
CA ALA A 465 -14.97 1.67 8.77
C ALA A 465 -15.19 1.51 7.26
N GLN A 466 -14.97 2.57 6.46
CA GLN A 466 -15.22 2.56 5.02
C GLN A 466 -14.49 1.43 4.28
N PHE A 467 -13.28 1.07 4.69
CA PHE A 467 -12.57 -0.04 4.05
C PHE A 467 -13.26 -1.40 4.27
N LEU A 468 -14.02 -1.58 5.36
CA LEU A 468 -14.74 -2.83 5.69
C LEU A 468 -16.10 -2.96 4.99
N ILE A 469 -16.67 -1.86 4.48
CA ILE A 469 -18.00 -1.85 3.84
C ILE A 469 -18.09 -2.86 2.67
N PRO A 470 -17.11 -2.96 1.74
CA PRO A 470 -17.17 -3.95 0.65
C PRO A 470 -17.22 -5.40 1.14
N MET A 471 -16.52 -5.71 2.23
CA MET A 471 -16.59 -7.04 2.88
C MET A 471 -18.00 -7.31 3.41
N ALA A 472 -18.58 -6.33 4.11
CA ALA A 472 -19.91 -6.44 4.70
C ALA A 472 -20.99 -6.62 3.62
N ILE A 473 -20.90 -5.90 2.50
CA ILE A 473 -21.83 -6.03 1.37
C ILE A 473 -21.74 -7.41 0.73
N SER A 474 -20.52 -7.91 0.46
CA SER A 474 -20.32 -9.26 -0.07
C SER A 474 -21.00 -10.31 0.81
N LEU A 475 -20.79 -10.22 2.13
CA LEU A 475 -21.34 -11.18 3.08
C LEU A 475 -22.85 -11.04 3.24
N ALA A 476 -23.38 -9.83 3.47
CA ALA A 476 -24.79 -9.59 3.75
C ALA A 476 -25.68 -9.94 2.55
N PHE A 477 -25.38 -9.38 1.37
CA PHE A 477 -26.15 -9.66 0.15
C PHE A 477 -25.93 -11.08 -0.34
N GLY A 478 -24.71 -11.60 -0.20
CA GLY A 478 -24.39 -12.97 -0.52
C GLY A 478 -25.24 -13.96 0.29
N VAL A 479 -25.35 -13.78 1.61
CA VAL A 479 -26.13 -14.68 2.49
C VAL A 479 -27.60 -14.57 2.13
N MET A 480 -28.15 -13.36 2.02
CA MET A 480 -29.56 -13.16 1.69
C MET A 480 -29.96 -13.82 0.37
N PHE A 481 -29.16 -13.62 -0.67
CA PHE A 481 -29.44 -14.19 -1.98
C PHE A 481 -29.23 -15.72 -1.99
N ALA A 482 -28.14 -16.19 -1.39
CA ALA A 482 -27.86 -17.62 -1.28
C ALA A 482 -28.97 -18.37 -0.55
N THR A 483 -29.53 -17.80 0.51
CA THR A 483 -30.59 -18.43 1.30
C THR A 483 -31.89 -18.56 0.54
N VAL A 484 -32.30 -17.53 -0.20
CA VAL A 484 -33.51 -17.61 -1.05
C VAL A 484 -33.35 -18.72 -2.09
N ILE A 485 -32.18 -18.82 -2.72
CA ILE A 485 -31.91 -19.85 -3.71
C ILE A 485 -31.75 -21.23 -3.06
N SER A 486 -31.06 -21.35 -1.93
CA SER A 486 -30.73 -22.63 -1.32
C SER A 486 -31.96 -23.34 -0.75
N LEU A 487 -32.95 -22.59 -0.24
CA LEU A 487 -34.24 -23.15 0.18
C LEU A 487 -35.00 -23.86 -0.94
N ILE A 488 -34.70 -23.57 -2.21
CA ILE A 488 -35.28 -24.24 -3.37
C ILE A 488 -34.29 -25.27 -3.93
N LEU A 489 -33.05 -24.84 -4.15
CA LEU A 489 -32.01 -25.64 -4.81
C LEU A 489 -31.60 -26.87 -4.00
N VAL A 490 -31.44 -26.76 -2.68
CA VAL A 490 -30.97 -27.88 -1.85
C VAL A 490 -32.02 -29.00 -1.78
N PRO A 491 -33.33 -28.74 -1.55
CA PRO A 491 -34.37 -29.74 -1.68
C PRO A 491 -34.41 -30.43 -3.04
N ILE A 492 -34.35 -29.65 -4.13
CA ILE A 492 -34.37 -30.20 -5.50
C ILE A 492 -33.13 -31.06 -5.76
N GLY A 493 -31.95 -30.57 -5.37
CA GLY A 493 -30.69 -31.30 -5.49
C GLY A 493 -30.70 -32.60 -4.69
N TYR A 494 -31.32 -32.60 -3.50
CA TYR A 494 -31.50 -33.80 -2.70
C TYR A 494 -32.39 -34.84 -3.39
N LEU A 495 -33.53 -34.41 -3.96
CA LEU A 495 -34.43 -35.28 -4.72
C LEU A 495 -33.71 -35.89 -5.95
N LEU A 496 -33.06 -35.04 -6.75
CA LEU A 496 -32.31 -35.48 -7.94
C LEU A 496 -31.23 -36.50 -7.60
N LEU A 497 -30.53 -36.29 -6.47
CA LEU A 497 -29.47 -37.19 -6.05
C LEU A 497 -29.99 -38.58 -5.66
N GLU A 498 -31.14 -38.65 -5.01
CA GLU A 498 -31.79 -39.92 -4.66
C GLU A 498 -32.39 -40.60 -5.90
N ASP A 499 -32.94 -39.85 -6.84
CA ASP A 499 -33.42 -40.38 -8.13
C ASP A 499 -32.25 -41.00 -8.92
N ILE A 500 -31.11 -40.31 -9.00
CA ILE A 500 -29.89 -40.83 -9.65
C ILE A 500 -29.40 -42.11 -8.96
N LYS A 501 -29.34 -42.14 -7.62
CA LYS A 501 -28.97 -43.37 -6.89
C LYS A 501 -29.93 -44.52 -7.19
N SER A 502 -31.24 -44.26 -7.23
CA SER A 502 -32.24 -45.28 -7.51
C SER A 502 -32.06 -45.87 -8.91
N LEU A 503 -31.75 -45.03 -9.92
CA LEU A 503 -31.47 -45.45 -11.28
C LEU A 503 -30.22 -46.33 -11.37
N PHE A 504 -29.13 -45.97 -10.67
CA PHE A 504 -27.92 -46.79 -10.64
C PHE A 504 -28.13 -48.13 -9.93
N ILE A 505 -28.95 -48.18 -8.87
CA ILE A 505 -29.29 -49.42 -8.17
C ILE A 505 -30.17 -50.32 -9.06
N SER A 506 -31.19 -49.76 -9.72
CA SER A 506 -32.03 -50.50 -10.66
C SER A 506 -31.27 -51.00 -11.88
N ALA A 507 -30.34 -50.21 -12.43
CA ALA A 507 -29.48 -50.64 -13.54
C ALA A 507 -28.50 -51.76 -13.14
N LYS A 508 -28.00 -51.73 -11.90
CA LYS A 508 -27.15 -52.80 -11.36
C LYS A 508 -27.91 -54.08 -11.07
N ALA A 509 -29.19 -53.97 -10.66
CA ALA A 509 -30.09 -55.11 -10.45
C ALA A 509 -30.66 -55.70 -11.75
N ALA A 510 -30.63 -54.96 -12.87
CA ALA A 510 -31.05 -55.45 -14.18
C ALA A 510 -29.90 -56.15 -14.96
N ASN A 511 -28.65 -55.94 -14.56
CA ASN A 511 -27.44 -56.48 -15.20
C ASN A 511 -26.72 -57.57 -14.38
N GLY A 512 -27.27 -57.97 -13.23
CA GLY A 512 -26.79 -59.08 -12.40
C GLY A 512 -27.92 -60.05 -12.12
#